data_AF-A0A1F6V728-F1
#
_entry.id   AF-A0A1F6V728-F1
#
_cell.length_a   1.000
_cell.length_b   1.000
_cell.length_c   1.000
_cell.angle_alpha   90.00
_cell.angle_beta   90.00
_cell.angle_gamma   90.00
#
_symmetry.space_group_name_H-M   'P 1'
#
loop_
_entity.id
_entity.type
_entity.pdbx_description
1 polymer ?
#
loop_
_entity_poly.entity_id
_entity_poly.type
_entity_poly.pdbx_seq_one_letter_code
_entity_poly.pdbx_strand_id
1 'polypeptide(L)'
;MQESDIGRSSACAGRSNGRQIASGAMNLGSLYAQAWTPSPAARDIINMQKKQIIRIVTCSTAALIIPILGQLFVDRWNWGPGEFIFAWVFFNILGFTYTFVTNKIAHRGGKIAAGIIVVAIFAFIWIMLATG
;
A
#
# COMPACT_ATOMS: atom_id res chain seq x y z
N MET A 1 -1.64 -40.29 40.85
CA MET A 1 -0.31 -40.21 41.51
C MET A 1 0.54 -39.28 40.67
N GLN A 2 0.87 -38.10 41.23
CA GLN A 2 1.97 -37.13 40.94
C GLN A 2 2.13 -36.64 39.48
N GLU A 3 1.98 -35.35 39.10
CA GLU A 3 2.48 -34.07 39.66
C GLU A 3 4.01 -34.06 39.86
N SER A 4 4.77 -33.73 38.80
CA SER A 4 6.03 -32.96 38.88
C SER A 4 6.59 -32.70 37.48
N ASP A 5 6.48 -31.46 36.98
CA ASP A 5 7.62 -30.75 36.38
C ASP A 5 7.26 -29.28 36.17
N ILE A 6 7.29 -28.59 37.30
CA ILE A 6 7.45 -27.14 37.40
C ILE A 6 8.92 -26.84 37.02
N GLY A 7 9.14 -26.03 36.00
CA GLY A 7 10.38 -25.25 35.90
C GLY A 7 11.24 -25.45 34.66
N ARG A 8 10.92 -24.73 33.57
CA ARG A 8 11.98 -24.06 32.80
C ARG A 8 11.48 -22.74 32.22
N SER A 9 11.52 -21.74 33.08
CA SER A 9 11.72 -20.34 32.69
C SER A 9 13.03 -20.22 31.88
N SER A 10 13.15 -19.14 31.11
CA SER A 10 14.35 -18.63 30.43
C SER A 10 14.68 -19.14 29.01
N ALA A 11 14.12 -18.46 28.01
CA ALA A 11 14.81 -18.18 26.74
C ALA A 11 14.35 -16.83 26.14
N CYS A 12 14.20 -15.79 26.97
CA CYS A 12 14.40 -14.42 26.50
C CYS A 12 15.88 -14.27 26.20
N ALA A 13 16.27 -14.56 24.95
CA ALA A 13 17.64 -14.41 24.49
C ALA A 13 18.05 -12.93 24.56
N GLY A 14 18.77 -12.58 25.61
CA GLY A 14 19.45 -11.31 25.76
C GLY A 14 20.48 -11.13 24.64
N ARG A 15 20.22 -10.17 23.75
CA ARG A 15 21.24 -9.56 22.90
C ARG A 15 21.85 -8.38 23.64
N SER A 16 22.76 -8.68 24.57
CA SER A 16 23.72 -7.74 25.10
C SER A 16 25.00 -7.80 24.26
N ASN A 17 25.26 -6.79 23.42
CA ASN A 17 26.63 -6.33 23.15
C ASN A 17 26.64 -5.06 22.29
N GLY A 18 27.29 -4.02 22.81
CA GLY A 18 27.50 -2.75 22.09
C GLY A 18 27.27 -1.47 22.90
N ARG A 19 27.13 -1.54 24.24
CA ARG A 19 27.09 -0.36 25.10
C ARG A 19 28.35 -0.29 25.95
N GLN A 20 29.44 0.20 25.36
CA GLN A 20 30.61 0.85 25.97
C GLN A 20 31.20 1.72 24.85
N ILE A 21 31.44 3.02 24.92
CA ILE A 21 31.69 3.97 26.02
C ILE A 21 31.70 5.36 25.35
N ALA A 22 30.71 6.21 25.61
CA ALA A 22 30.81 7.64 25.28
C ALA A 22 30.90 8.39 26.61
N SER A 23 32.14 8.59 27.05
CA SER A 23 32.49 9.40 28.21
C SER A 23 32.24 10.88 27.88
N GLY A 24 31.54 11.58 28.78
CA GLY A 24 31.49 13.05 28.84
C GLY A 24 30.43 13.73 27.97
N ALA A 25 29.43 14.33 28.62
CA ALA A 25 28.39 15.18 28.04
C ALA A 25 27.39 14.49 27.10
N MET A 26 26.49 13.67 27.67
CA MET A 26 25.24 13.31 26.99
C MET A 26 24.39 14.57 26.82
N ASN A 27 24.46 15.16 25.62
CA ASN A 27 23.60 16.25 25.20
C ASN A 27 22.15 15.77 25.34
N LEU A 28 21.37 16.36 26.26
CA LEU A 28 19.94 16.10 26.45
C LEU A 28 19.18 16.22 25.10
N GLY A 29 19.70 17.11 24.23
CA GLY A 29 19.61 17.12 22.77
C GLY A 29 19.38 15.78 22.09
N SER A 30 20.41 14.95 22.19
CA SER A 30 20.46 13.66 21.52
C SER A 30 19.45 12.68 22.12
N LEU A 31 19.21 12.71 23.44
CA LEU A 31 18.33 11.75 24.12
C LEU A 31 16.87 11.90 23.70
N TYR A 32 16.38 13.13 23.51
CA TYR A 32 15.05 13.34 22.96
C TYR A 32 14.96 12.93 21.48
N ALA A 33 16.04 13.08 20.71
CA ALA A 33 16.04 12.74 19.28
C ALA A 33 15.93 11.22 19.03
N GLN A 34 16.52 10.39 19.89
CA GLN A 34 16.45 8.91 19.79
C GLN A 34 15.10 8.37 20.24
N ALA A 35 14.46 9.02 21.22
CA ALA A 35 13.15 8.61 21.76
C ALA A 35 12.04 8.64 20.70
N TRP A 36 12.16 9.51 19.68
CA TRP A 36 11.20 9.60 18.58
C TRP A 36 11.69 8.94 17.28
N THR A 37 12.76 8.13 17.29
CA THR A 37 13.09 7.38 16.07
C THR A 37 12.09 6.23 15.89
N PRO A 38 11.27 6.22 14.80
CA PRO A 38 10.39 5.08 14.55
C PRO A 38 11.26 3.83 14.41
N SER A 39 10.82 2.74 15.05
CA SER A 39 11.53 1.46 14.99
C SER A 39 11.77 1.05 13.53
N PRO A 40 12.84 0.29 13.23
CA PRO A 40 13.09 -0.19 11.87
C PRO A 40 11.83 -0.84 11.25
N ALA A 41 11.09 -1.61 12.04
CA ALA A 41 9.83 -2.21 11.64
C ALA A 41 8.74 -1.18 11.26
N ALA A 42 8.60 -0.08 12.03
CA ALA A 42 7.66 0.98 11.69
C ALA A 42 8.04 1.69 10.37
N ARG A 43 9.34 1.91 10.13
CA ARG A 43 9.83 2.47 8.86
C ARG A 43 9.52 1.55 7.69
N ASP A 44 9.72 0.25 7.86
CA ASP A 44 9.47 -0.74 6.81
C ASP A 44 7.97 -0.82 6.45
N ILE A 45 7.07 -0.75 7.44
CA ILE A 45 5.62 -0.70 7.20
C ILE A 45 5.24 0.55 6.40
N ILE A 46 5.76 1.73 6.78
CA ILE A 46 5.50 3.00 6.08
C ILE A 46 6.00 2.94 4.63
N ASN A 47 7.20 2.41 4.42
CA ASN A 47 7.81 2.27 3.09
C ASN A 47 7.01 1.31 2.20
N MET A 48 6.53 0.19 2.77
CA MET A 48 5.68 -0.76 2.05
C MET A 48 4.35 -0.12 1.63
N GLN A 49 3.69 0.64 2.50
CA GLN A 49 2.44 1.33 2.17
C GLN A 49 2.63 2.43 1.12
N LYS A 50 3.69 3.25 1.24
CA LYS A 50 4.05 4.26 0.23
C LYS A 50 4.25 3.64 -1.15
N LYS A 51 4.98 2.52 -1.22
CA LYS A 51 5.25 1.84 -2.50
C LYS A 51 3.98 1.32 -3.16
N GLN A 52 3.00 0.83 -2.38
CA GLN A 52 1.70 0.42 -2.91
C GLN A 52 0.90 1.61 -3.45
N ILE A 53 0.81 2.71 -2.69
CA ILE A 53 0.07 3.90 -3.12
C ILE A 53 0.68 4.50 -4.39
N ILE A 54 2.01 4.65 -4.42
CA ILE A 54 2.73 5.13 -5.61
C ILE A 54 2.44 4.22 -6.80
N ARG A 55 2.50 2.89 -6.62
CA ARG A 55 2.18 1.95 -7.69
C ARG A 55 0.76 2.10 -8.22
N ILE A 56 -0.23 2.27 -7.34
CA ILE A 56 -1.63 2.48 -7.74
C ILE A 56 -1.76 3.76 -8.55
N VAL A 57 -1.25 4.89 -8.02
CA VAL A 57 -1.33 6.19 -8.71
C VAL A 57 -0.58 6.16 -10.04
N THR A 58 0.60 5.54 -10.11
CA THR A 58 1.37 5.38 -11.36
C THR A 58 0.60 4.52 -12.37
N CYS A 59 -0.03 3.42 -11.94
CA CYS A 59 -0.88 2.62 -12.84
C CYS A 59 -2.09 3.42 -13.34
N SER A 60 -2.76 4.18 -12.48
CA SER A 60 -3.89 5.04 -12.87
C SER A 60 -3.48 6.12 -13.88
N THR A 61 -2.34 6.77 -13.66
CA THR A 61 -1.81 7.79 -14.58
C THR A 61 -1.34 7.17 -15.90
N ALA A 62 -0.77 5.96 -15.87
CA ALA A 62 -0.41 5.24 -17.08
C ALA A 62 -1.64 4.83 -17.90
N ALA A 63 -2.76 4.50 -17.24
CA ALA A 63 -4.02 4.20 -17.93
C ALA A 63 -4.56 5.42 -18.70
N LEU A 64 -4.24 6.64 -18.28
CA LEU A 64 -4.61 7.88 -18.99
C LEU A 64 -3.85 8.10 -20.30
N ILE A 65 -2.76 7.36 -20.53
CA ILE A 65 -2.06 7.42 -21.82
C ILE A 65 -2.99 6.93 -22.94
N ILE A 66 -3.86 5.95 -22.69
CA ILE A 66 -4.78 5.40 -23.69
C ILE A 66 -5.73 6.48 -24.27
N PRO A 67 -6.51 7.22 -23.46
CA PRO A 67 -7.38 8.28 -23.99
C PRO A 67 -6.61 9.48 -24.56
N ILE A 68 -5.40 9.78 -24.06
CA ILE A 68 -4.55 10.83 -24.65
C ILE A 68 -4.11 10.44 -26.05
N LEU A 69 -3.69 9.18 -26.24
CA LEU A 69 -3.37 8.65 -27.57
C LEU A 69 -4.62 8.63 -28.47
N GLY A 70 -5.79 8.27 -27.93
CA GLY A 70 -7.06 8.34 -28.65
C GLY A 70 -7.31 9.74 -29.20
N GLN A 71 -7.19 10.78 -28.37
CA GLN A 71 -7.34 12.18 -28.77
C GLN A 71 -6.34 12.62 -29.85
N LEU A 72 -5.10 12.12 -29.80
CA LEU A 72 -4.03 12.50 -30.72
C LEU A 72 -4.13 11.79 -32.08
N PHE A 73 -4.64 10.56 -32.11
CA PHE A 73 -4.60 9.70 -33.29
C PHE A 73 -5.98 9.43 -33.92
N VAL A 74 -7.08 9.79 -33.27
CA VAL A 74 -8.43 9.51 -33.74
C VAL A 74 -9.22 10.81 -33.89
N ASP A 75 -9.44 11.24 -35.14
CA ASP A 75 -10.13 12.51 -35.49
C ASP A 75 -11.56 12.65 -34.93
N ARG A 76 -12.16 11.55 -34.45
CA ARG A 76 -13.50 11.52 -33.84
C ARG A 76 -13.49 11.38 -32.31
N TRP A 77 -12.31 11.27 -31.70
CA TRP A 77 -12.14 11.18 -30.26
C TRP A 77 -11.96 12.61 -29.72
N ASN A 78 -13.02 13.15 -29.10
CA ASN A 78 -13.05 14.52 -28.60
C ASN A 78 -13.43 14.53 -27.12
N TRP A 79 -12.53 14.01 -26.27
CA TRP A 79 -12.70 14.09 -24.83
C TRP A 79 -12.36 15.51 -24.35
N GLY A 80 -13.28 16.14 -23.65
CA GLY A 80 -13.03 17.35 -22.89
C GLY A 80 -12.17 17.08 -21.65
N PRO A 81 -11.61 18.13 -21.01
CA PRO A 81 -10.80 18.00 -19.81
C PRO A 81 -11.51 17.28 -18.65
N GLY A 82 -12.85 17.41 -18.56
CA GLY A 82 -13.66 16.75 -17.55
C GLY A 82 -13.67 15.22 -17.69
N GLU A 83 -13.69 14.69 -18.91
CA GLU A 83 -13.69 13.24 -19.17
C GLU A 83 -12.34 12.61 -18.81
N PHE A 84 -11.23 13.33 -19.03
CA PHE A 84 -9.91 12.90 -18.58
C PHE A 84 -9.81 12.82 -17.05
N ILE A 85 -10.32 13.84 -16.35
CA ILE A 85 -10.33 13.86 -14.88
C ILE A 85 -11.24 12.75 -14.35
N PHE A 86 -12.42 12.58 -14.95
CA PHE A 86 -13.34 11.51 -14.60
C PHE A 86 -12.69 10.14 -14.74
N ALA A 87 -12.07 9.85 -15.89
CA ALA A 87 -11.34 8.60 -16.13
C ALA A 87 -10.21 8.39 -15.11
N TRP A 88 -9.47 9.45 -14.78
CA TRP A 88 -8.38 9.37 -13.80
C TRP A 88 -8.87 9.04 -12.39
N VAL A 89 -9.90 9.73 -11.93
CA VAL A 89 -10.52 9.46 -10.62
C VAL A 89 -11.10 8.05 -10.62
N PHE A 90 -11.78 7.65 -11.70
CA PHE A 90 -12.35 6.32 -11.86
C PHE A 90 -11.27 5.23 -11.69
N PHE A 91 -10.20 5.24 -12.49
CA PHE A 91 -9.12 4.25 -12.36
C PHE A 91 -8.44 4.24 -10.98
N ASN A 92 -8.30 5.41 -10.34
CA ASN A 92 -7.79 5.47 -8.97
C ASN A 92 -8.72 4.78 -7.97
N ILE A 93 -10.03 5.00 -8.06
CA ILE A 93 -11.02 4.33 -7.21
C ILE A 93 -11.01 2.82 -7.41
N LEU A 94 -10.86 2.34 -8.66
CA LEU A 94 -10.70 0.90 -8.94
C LEU A 94 -9.47 0.32 -8.25
N GLY A 95 -8.30 0.94 -8.43
CA GLY A 95 -7.06 0.47 -7.83
C GLY A 95 -7.11 0.48 -6.29
N PHE A 96 -7.77 1.49 -5.72
CA PHE A 96 -7.97 1.59 -4.27
C PHE A 96 -8.91 0.50 -3.76
N THR A 97 -10.06 0.31 -4.42
CA THR A 97 -11.03 -0.74 -4.09
C THR A 97 -10.40 -2.13 -4.21
N TYR A 98 -9.66 -2.40 -5.29
CA TYR A 98 -8.92 -3.64 -5.46
C TYR A 98 -7.94 -3.89 -4.31
N THR A 99 -7.15 -2.89 -3.94
CA THR A 99 -6.16 -3.01 -2.86
C THR A 99 -6.84 -3.22 -1.51
N PHE A 100 -7.94 -2.52 -1.25
CA PHE A 100 -8.71 -2.67 -0.03
C PHE A 100 -9.31 -4.08 0.11
N VAL A 101 -9.91 -4.59 -0.97
CA VAL A 101 -10.51 -5.94 -1.00
C VAL A 101 -9.42 -7.02 -0.88
N THR A 102 -8.32 -6.90 -1.61
CA THR A 102 -7.24 -7.90 -1.59
C THR A 102 -6.41 -7.88 -0.31
N ASN A 103 -6.35 -6.75 0.41
CA ASN A 103 -5.74 -6.69 1.74
C ASN A 103 -6.52 -7.48 2.78
N LYS A 104 -7.84 -7.65 2.60
CA LYS A 104 -8.70 -8.40 3.54
C LYS A 104 -8.61 -9.92 3.35
N ILE A 105 -8.02 -10.40 2.26
CA ILE A 105 -7.99 -11.82 1.88
C ILE A 105 -6.59 -12.39 2.09
N ALA A 106 -6.44 -13.47 2.87
CA ALA A 106 -5.12 -14.09 3.13
C ALA A 106 -4.62 -14.97 1.97
N HIS A 107 -5.51 -15.67 1.27
CA HIS A 107 -5.17 -16.68 0.26
C HIS A 107 -4.99 -16.08 -1.14
N ARG A 108 -3.90 -16.44 -1.84
CA ARG A 108 -3.55 -15.90 -3.17
C ARG A 108 -4.65 -16.11 -4.23
N GLY A 109 -5.27 -17.28 -4.26
CA GLY A 109 -6.35 -17.58 -5.21
C GLY A 109 -7.58 -16.67 -5.02
N GLY A 110 -7.94 -16.37 -3.77
CA GLY A 110 -9.07 -15.49 -3.45
C GLY A 110 -8.80 -14.03 -3.76
N LYS A 111 -7.53 -13.60 -3.67
CA LYS A 111 -7.14 -12.25 -4.12
C LYS A 111 -7.38 -12.06 -5.61
N ILE A 112 -7.06 -13.08 -6.42
CA ILE A 112 -7.27 -13.03 -7.88
C ILE A 112 -8.77 -13.04 -8.19
N ALA A 113 -9.54 -13.95 -7.59
CA ALA A 113 -10.98 -14.03 -7.79
C ALA A 113 -11.71 -12.73 -7.38
N ALA A 114 -11.38 -12.18 -6.21
CA ALA A 114 -11.93 -10.90 -5.77
C ALA A 114 -11.52 -9.75 -6.69
N GLY A 115 -10.30 -9.78 -7.21
CA GLY A 115 -9.83 -8.86 -8.23
C GLY A 115 -10.68 -8.88 -9.49
N ILE A 116 -10.93 -10.07 -10.03
CA ILE A 116 -11.75 -10.27 -11.23
C ILE A 116 -13.17 -9.74 -11.01
N ILE A 117 -13.78 -10.02 -9.86
CA ILE A 117 -15.13 -9.54 -9.53
C ILE A 117 -15.18 -8.01 -9.46
N VAL A 118 -14.21 -7.40 -8.77
CA VAL A 118 -14.12 -5.94 -8.67
C VAL A 118 -13.95 -5.31 -10.06
N VAL A 119 -13.05 -5.83 -10.88
CA VAL A 119 -12.84 -5.35 -12.25
C VAL A 119 -14.09 -5.54 -13.12
N ALA A 120 -14.80 -6.66 -12.99
CA ALA A 120 -16.02 -6.92 -13.76
C ALA A 120 -17.16 -5.95 -13.41
N ILE A 121 -17.42 -5.73 -12.12
CA ILE A 121 -18.41 -4.73 -11.66
C ILE A 121 -18.03 -3.34 -12.16
N PHE A 122 -16.75 -3.02 -12.08
CA PHE A 122 -16.24 -1.71 -12.47
C PHE A 122 -16.34 -1.47 -13.99
N ALA A 123 -16.01 -2.48 -14.79
CA ALA A 123 -16.20 -2.45 -16.24
C ALA A 123 -17.68 -2.32 -16.62
N PHE A 124 -18.58 -3.00 -15.89
CA PHE A 124 -20.01 -2.88 -16.09
C PHE A 124 -20.52 -1.46 -15.81
N ILE A 125 -20.09 -0.86 -14.69
CA ILE A 125 -20.38 0.53 -14.35
C ILE A 125 -19.87 1.47 -15.45
N TRP A 126 -18.64 1.28 -15.92
CA TRP A 126 -18.07 2.10 -16.99
C TRP A 126 -18.89 2.06 -18.27
N ILE A 127 -19.33 0.87 -18.70
CA ILE A 127 -20.18 0.72 -19.88
C ILE A 127 -21.46 1.53 -19.71
N MET A 128 -22.15 1.39 -18.57
CA MET A 128 -23.38 2.14 -18.29
C MET A 128 -23.17 3.66 -18.34
N LEU A 129 -22.07 4.16 -17.76
CA LEU A 129 -21.70 5.57 -17.77
C LEU A 129 -21.29 6.07 -19.15
N ALA A 130 -20.61 5.25 -19.95
CA ALA A 130 -20.19 5.60 -21.30
C ALA A 130 -21.33 5.60 -22.31
N THR A 131 -22.43 4.89 -22.02
CA THR A 131 -23.61 4.81 -22.88
C THR A 131 -24.76 5.74 -22.46
N GLY A 132 -24.60 6.48 -21.35
CA GLY A 132 -25.61 7.35 -20.76
C GLY A 132 -25.63 8.77 -21.33
#